data_AF-A0AAX7STF8-F1
#
_entry.id   AF-A0AAX7STF8-F1
#
_cell.length_a   1.000
_cell.length_b   1.000
_cell.length_c   1.000
_cell.angle_alpha   90.00
_cell.angle_beta   90.00
_cell.angle_gamma   90.00
#
_symmetry.space_group_name_H-M   'P 1'
#
loop_
_entity.id
_entity.type
_entity.pdbx_description
1 polymer ?
#
loop_
_entity_poly.entity_id
_entity_poly.type
_entity_poly.pdbx_seq_one_letter_code
_entity_poly.pdbx_strand_id
1 'polypeptide(L)'
;TYFWCVCVSVRGSDGTSLLRGPPHCDVSIVNPSDGAVVSTFDLPKTALLEFSPLNNILVTWQLYTSKRRRGTNLQLWELRSGRLIKALYQKKVESWCPSWSEDEKICVRIVNNELHFYEDNDFDSIANKLHMQKVSDFALSPGGQPSKVAVYVPGSKGAPSFVRLYQYPAFGGPTAALANKSFFKADRVMMQWNKKASAVLVTASTEVDKTGASYYGEQTLHYLGVNGETALVQLSKNGPIYDVAWSPSSTEFCVVYGFMPAKATVFNLKCDPVYDFGTGPRNAAYYSPQGHILILAGFGNLRGQMEVWDVKNYKQVSKSQAPDATHFSWCPDGEHIVTATCSPRLRVSNGYKIWHYTGSVLQKWDVAAGSELWEVRWQSLPDGSFPKRPIKYQAAPSQLGSTQAPPTQAYRPPALRHLPATPSSKLHEDEPPQDLRPGASGEKSLSKSALKNQRKREAKKAAKQEAKPEPEPPTDPAAVSNSQSEASIGDPEVEKKIKNLKKVKAGLFL
;
A
#
# COMPACT_ATOMS: atom_id res chain seq x y z
N THR A 1 5.60 -37.03 5.60
CA THR A 1 5.65 -35.62 6.07
C THR A 1 6.93 -35.00 5.53
N TYR A 2 6.86 -34.39 4.35
CA TYR A 2 8.04 -33.85 3.67
C TYR A 2 8.25 -32.40 4.10
N PHE A 3 9.12 -32.18 5.09
CA PHE A 3 9.63 -30.86 5.39
C PHE A 3 10.93 -30.70 4.60
N TRP A 4 10.92 -29.89 3.53
CA TRP A 4 12.13 -29.40 2.91
C TRP A 4 12.13 -27.90 3.15
N CYS A 5 13.10 -27.39 3.92
CA CYS A 5 13.21 -25.98 4.27
C CYS A 5 14.51 -25.44 3.68
N VAL A 6 14.47 -25.03 2.42
CA VAL A 6 15.54 -24.22 1.82
C VAL A 6 15.18 -22.78 2.12
N CYS A 7 15.85 -22.18 3.11
CA CYS A 7 15.79 -20.75 3.35
C CYS A 7 17.00 -20.13 2.65
N VAL A 8 16.74 -19.34 1.60
CA VAL A 8 17.76 -18.51 0.97
C VAL A 8 17.60 -17.11 1.56
N SER A 9 18.65 -16.59 2.17
CA SER A 9 18.70 -15.17 2.54
C SER A 9 19.79 -14.51 1.72
N VAL A 10 19.38 -13.56 0.88
CA VAL A 10 20.28 -12.68 0.14
C VAL A 10 19.97 -11.27 0.61
N ARG A 11 20.95 -10.61 1.20
CA ARG A 11 20.96 -9.16 1.44
C ARG A 11 22.41 -8.68 1.37
N GLY A 12 22.63 -7.47 0.84
CA GLY A 12 23.94 -6.79 0.83
C GLY A 12 24.46 -6.45 -0.57
N SER A 13 25.12 -5.30 -0.65
CA SER A 13 25.87 -4.73 -1.78
C SER A 13 27.04 -5.58 -2.25
N ASP A 14 27.47 -6.50 -1.39
CA ASP A 14 28.73 -7.24 -1.54
C ASP A 14 28.50 -8.59 -2.22
N GLY A 15 27.24 -8.90 -2.53
CA GLY A 15 26.84 -10.17 -3.12
C GLY A 15 27.27 -11.33 -2.23
N THR A 16 26.61 -11.57 -1.11
CA THR A 16 26.73 -12.85 -0.37
C THR A 16 25.35 -13.48 -0.25
N SER A 17 25.24 -14.77 -0.55
CA SER A 17 24.00 -15.53 -0.52
C SER A 17 24.11 -16.67 0.49
N LEU A 18 23.07 -16.92 1.26
CA LEU A 18 22.97 -18.12 2.10
C LEU A 18 22.20 -19.21 1.38
N LEU A 19 22.71 -20.43 1.40
CA LEU A 19 21.96 -21.62 1.02
C LEU A 19 21.78 -22.48 2.26
N ARG A 20 20.54 -22.68 2.68
CA ARG A 20 20.22 -23.71 3.67
C ARG A 20 19.80 -24.99 2.95
N GLY A 21 20.49 -26.10 3.25
CA GLY A 21 20.09 -27.42 2.79
C GLY A 21 18.82 -27.96 3.51
N PRO A 22 18.38 -29.19 3.17
CA PRO A 22 17.31 -29.93 3.84
C PRO A 22 17.36 -29.90 5.39
N PRO A 23 16.26 -30.22 6.11
CA PRO A 23 16.33 -30.34 7.57
C PRO A 23 17.41 -31.36 7.97
N HIS A 24 18.22 -31.00 8.97
CA HIS A 24 19.48 -31.65 9.40
C HIS A 24 20.77 -31.19 8.71
N CYS A 25 20.74 -30.20 7.81
CA CYS A 25 21.95 -29.67 7.19
C CYS A 25 22.54 -28.45 7.91
N ASP A 26 23.85 -28.31 7.77
CA ASP A 26 24.65 -27.14 8.15
C ASP A 26 24.15 -25.86 7.44
N VAL A 27 24.50 -24.71 8.02
CA VAL A 27 24.27 -23.41 7.40
C VAL A 27 25.52 -23.03 6.63
N SER A 28 25.44 -22.99 5.30
CA SER A 28 26.56 -22.62 4.43
C SER A 28 26.36 -21.26 3.79
N ILE A 29 27.38 -20.42 3.89
CA ILE A 29 27.46 -19.13 3.21
C ILE A 29 28.19 -19.35 1.90
N VAL A 30 27.62 -18.83 0.82
CA VAL A 30 28.20 -18.93 -0.51
C VAL A 30 28.39 -17.55 -1.12
N ASN A 31 29.43 -17.43 -1.92
CA ASN A 31 29.59 -16.32 -2.83
C ASN A 31 28.67 -16.55 -4.05
N PRO A 32 27.69 -15.67 -4.34
CA PRO A 32 26.80 -15.76 -5.48
C PRO A 32 27.51 -15.60 -6.83
N SER A 33 28.70 -15.01 -6.92
CA SER A 33 29.37 -14.83 -8.23
C SER A 33 29.89 -16.13 -8.81
N ASP A 34 30.36 -17.04 -7.95
CA ASP A 34 31.00 -18.30 -8.35
C ASP A 34 30.41 -19.54 -7.64
N GLY A 35 29.50 -19.35 -6.69
CA GLY A 35 28.91 -20.41 -5.86
C GLY A 35 29.84 -20.96 -4.79
N ALA A 36 31.03 -20.38 -4.59
CA ALA A 36 32.02 -20.90 -3.67
C ALA A 36 31.56 -20.76 -2.20
N VAL A 37 31.76 -21.81 -1.41
CA VAL A 37 31.44 -21.78 0.02
C VAL A 37 32.48 -20.92 0.76
N VAL A 38 32.00 -19.85 1.40
CA VAL A 38 32.82 -18.94 2.23
C VAL A 38 33.01 -19.53 3.63
N SER A 39 31.95 -20.06 4.23
CA SER A 39 32.00 -20.68 5.55
C SER A 39 30.78 -21.55 5.82
N THR A 40 30.93 -22.53 6.71
CA THR A 40 29.88 -23.46 7.11
C THR A 40 29.75 -23.49 8.63
N PHE A 41 28.52 -23.42 9.14
CA PHE A 41 28.20 -23.50 10.55
C PHE A 41 27.39 -24.77 10.85
N ASP A 42 27.85 -25.58 11.80
CA ASP A 42 27.12 -26.74 12.33
C ASP A 42 25.96 -26.28 13.23
N LEU A 43 24.86 -25.87 12.58
CA LEU A 43 23.66 -25.33 13.23
C LEU A 43 22.38 -26.05 12.75
N PRO A 44 22.25 -27.37 12.97
CA PRO A 44 21.22 -28.21 12.38
C PRO A 44 19.80 -27.91 12.88
N LYS A 45 19.68 -27.15 13.98
CA LYS A 45 18.40 -26.76 14.61
C LYS A 45 17.96 -25.33 14.29
N THR A 46 18.70 -24.63 13.42
CA THR A 46 18.34 -23.28 13.00
C THR A 46 16.99 -23.31 12.29
N ALA A 47 16.05 -22.51 12.77
CA ALA A 47 14.73 -22.35 12.18
C ALA A 47 14.64 -21.05 11.39
N LEU A 48 15.27 -19.98 11.87
CA LEU A 48 15.29 -18.66 11.25
C LEU A 48 16.72 -18.13 11.21
N LEU A 49 17.02 -17.35 10.17
CA LEU A 49 18.33 -16.73 9.96
C LEU A 49 18.17 -15.37 9.30
N GLU A 50 19.05 -14.44 9.63
CA GLU A 50 19.05 -13.10 9.05
C GLU A 50 20.44 -12.45 9.13
N PHE A 51 20.73 -11.54 8.22
CA PHE A 51 21.97 -10.77 8.20
C PHE A 51 21.77 -9.37 8.75
N SER A 52 22.81 -8.84 9.39
CA SER A 52 22.94 -7.40 9.58
C SER A 52 23.13 -6.68 8.21
N PRO A 53 22.79 -5.39 8.08
CA PRO A 53 22.74 -4.68 6.80
C PRO A 53 24.01 -4.71 5.92
N LEU A 54 25.20 -4.75 6.52
CA LEU A 54 26.51 -4.84 5.86
C LEU A 54 27.09 -6.26 5.90
N ASN A 55 26.29 -7.27 6.27
CA ASN A 55 26.69 -8.67 6.34
C ASN A 55 27.87 -8.98 7.27
N ASN A 56 28.17 -8.13 8.26
CA ASN A 56 29.21 -8.47 9.23
C ASN A 56 28.72 -9.49 10.27
N ILE A 57 27.41 -9.57 10.50
CA ILE A 57 26.80 -10.43 11.51
C ILE A 57 25.74 -11.32 10.88
N LEU A 58 25.83 -12.62 11.18
CA LEU A 58 24.77 -13.58 10.97
C LEU A 58 24.01 -13.79 12.29
N VAL A 59 22.69 -13.66 12.23
CA VAL A 59 21.80 -13.94 13.35
C VAL A 59 21.10 -15.27 13.07
N THR A 60 21.18 -16.21 14.02
CA THR A 60 20.47 -17.48 13.93
C THR A 60 19.52 -17.64 15.10
N TRP A 61 18.36 -18.24 14.84
CA TRP A 61 17.37 -18.55 15.86
C TRP A 61 16.87 -19.98 15.74
N GLN A 62 16.76 -20.62 16.89
CA GLN A 62 16.30 -22.00 17.02
C GLN A 62 15.04 -22.07 17.89
N LEU A 63 14.16 -23.03 17.57
CA LEU A 63 12.96 -23.26 18.36
C LEU A 63 13.33 -23.73 19.77
N TYR A 64 12.80 -23.04 20.78
CA TYR A 64 13.07 -23.33 22.17
C TYR A 64 12.55 -24.73 22.55
N THR A 65 13.45 -25.61 22.99
CA THR A 65 13.07 -26.93 23.54
C THR A 65 13.22 -26.92 25.06
N SER A 66 12.10 -27.09 25.76
CA SER A 66 11.96 -27.00 27.23
C SER A 66 12.96 -27.86 28.03
N LYS A 67 13.58 -28.88 27.40
CA LYS A 67 14.52 -29.80 28.06
C LYS A 67 15.86 -29.18 28.47
N ARG A 68 16.23 -27.99 27.98
CA ARG A 68 17.44 -27.28 28.42
C ARG A 68 17.08 -26.15 29.37
N ARG A 69 17.27 -26.37 30.68
CA ARG A 69 17.27 -25.29 31.68
C ARG A 69 18.28 -24.22 31.24
N ARG A 70 17.80 -23.04 30.85
CA ARG A 70 18.55 -21.88 30.33
C ARG A 70 19.27 -22.07 28.97
N GLY A 71 18.58 -22.61 27.97
CA GLY A 71 19.10 -22.61 26.59
C GLY A 71 18.95 -21.25 25.89
N THR A 72 20.05 -20.61 25.52
CA THR A 72 20.07 -19.50 24.56
C THR A 72 19.61 -20.01 23.19
N ASN A 73 18.72 -19.28 22.54
CA ASN A 73 18.11 -19.69 21.28
C ASN A 73 18.22 -18.64 20.18
N LEU A 74 18.77 -17.47 20.49
CA LEU A 74 19.21 -16.46 19.53
C LEU A 74 20.73 -16.39 19.61
N GLN A 75 21.43 -16.51 18.48
CA GLN A 75 22.89 -16.46 18.42
C GLN A 75 23.33 -15.44 17.37
N LEU A 76 24.37 -14.68 17.69
CA LEU A 76 24.97 -13.66 16.82
C LEU A 76 26.39 -14.11 16.49
N TRP A 77 26.70 -14.21 15.20
CA TRP A 77 27.95 -14.75 14.68
C TRP A 77 28.64 -13.69 13.83
N GLU A 78 29.94 -13.52 14.05
CA GLU A 78 30.77 -12.69 13.19
C GLU A 78 31.04 -13.44 11.90
N LEU A 79 30.65 -12.87 10.76
CA LEU A 79 30.63 -13.60 9.50
C LEU A 79 32.02 -14.00 9.01
N ARG A 80 32.96 -13.04 9.08
CA ARG A 80 34.31 -13.20 8.56
C ARG A 80 35.11 -14.24 9.33
N SER A 81 34.94 -14.32 10.65
CA SER A 81 35.70 -15.22 11.52
C SER A 81 34.95 -16.51 11.85
N GLY A 82 33.63 -16.57 11.63
CA GLY A 82 32.77 -17.65 12.08
C GLY A 82 32.58 -17.70 13.60
N ARG A 83 33.07 -16.71 14.35
CA ARG A 83 33.05 -16.70 15.81
C ARG A 83 31.67 -16.33 16.35
N LEU A 84 31.22 -17.05 17.37
CA LEU A 84 30.05 -16.66 18.15
C LEU A 84 30.35 -15.40 18.96
N ILE A 85 29.67 -14.29 18.65
CA ILE A 85 29.79 -13.02 19.38
C ILE A 85 28.99 -13.10 20.69
N LYS A 86 27.72 -13.48 20.58
CA LYS A 86 26.81 -13.51 21.74
C LYS A 86 25.72 -14.54 21.56
N ALA A 87 25.35 -15.20 22.65
CA ALA A 87 24.19 -16.08 22.72
C ALA A 87 23.18 -15.50 23.72
N LEU A 88 21.94 -15.34 23.27
CA LEU A 88 20.89 -14.68 24.03
C LEU A 88 19.61 -15.53 24.06
N TYR A 89 18.73 -15.22 25.00
CA TYR A 89 17.41 -15.86 25.11
C TYR A 89 16.34 -14.98 24.47
N GLN A 90 15.52 -15.55 23.58
CA GLN A 90 14.43 -14.86 22.89
C GLN A 90 13.19 -15.75 22.84
N LYS A 91 12.21 -15.46 23.70
CA LYS A 91 11.01 -16.29 23.86
C LYS A 91 10.02 -16.15 22.71
N LYS A 92 9.76 -14.92 22.26
CA LYS A 92 8.81 -14.62 21.18
C LYS A 92 9.48 -14.82 19.83
N VAL A 93 8.76 -15.45 18.91
CA VAL A 93 9.20 -15.58 17.51
C VAL A 93 8.94 -14.26 16.78
N GLU A 94 7.89 -13.53 17.17
CA GLU A 94 7.67 -12.17 16.74
C GLU A 94 8.81 -11.28 17.25
N SER A 95 9.39 -10.48 16.34
CA SER A 95 10.56 -9.61 16.61
C SER A 95 11.73 -10.40 17.22
N TRP A 96 11.98 -11.62 16.71
CA TRP A 96 13.06 -12.50 17.15
C TRP A 96 14.45 -11.95 16.83
N CYS A 97 14.59 -11.26 15.69
CA CYS A 97 15.83 -10.71 15.19
C CYS A 97 16.03 -9.29 15.76
N PRO A 98 17.22 -8.93 16.26
CA PRO A 98 17.57 -7.54 16.52
C PRO A 98 17.52 -6.71 15.22
N SER A 99 17.47 -5.38 15.35
CA SER A 99 17.45 -4.46 14.20
C SER A 99 18.69 -3.58 14.23
N TRP A 100 19.32 -3.37 13.08
CA TRP A 100 20.54 -2.57 12.94
C TRP A 100 20.28 -1.30 12.13
N SER A 101 21.02 -0.25 12.45
CA SER A 101 21.18 0.88 11.54
C SER A 101 21.92 0.43 10.28
N GLU A 102 21.77 1.17 9.18
CA GLU A 102 22.39 0.79 7.90
C GLU A 102 23.92 0.76 7.95
N ASP A 103 24.52 1.56 8.83
CA ASP A 103 25.96 1.59 9.10
C ASP A 103 26.42 0.56 10.15
N GLU A 104 25.50 -0.27 10.66
CA GLU A 104 25.69 -1.26 11.73
C GLU A 104 26.26 -0.72 13.06
N LYS A 105 26.35 0.61 13.23
CA LYS A 105 26.85 1.21 14.46
C LYS A 105 25.90 1.07 15.63
N ILE A 106 24.60 0.96 15.36
CA ILE A 106 23.57 0.78 16.39
C ILE A 106 22.83 -0.51 16.12
N CYS A 107 22.78 -1.38 17.12
CA CYS A 107 21.88 -2.51 17.17
C CYS A 107 20.84 -2.31 18.27
N VAL A 108 19.57 -2.54 17.94
CA VAL A 108 18.45 -2.39 18.86
C VAL A 108 17.76 -3.72 19.03
N ARG A 109 17.52 -4.07 20.28
CA ARG A 109 16.81 -5.29 20.63
C ARG A 109 15.73 -5.00 21.67
N ILE A 110 14.55 -5.56 21.45
CA ILE A 110 13.48 -5.56 22.43
C ILE A 110 13.71 -6.64 23.50
N VAL A 111 13.62 -6.24 24.78
CA VAL A 111 13.71 -7.12 25.94
C VAL A 111 12.59 -6.75 26.92
N ASN A 112 11.48 -7.47 26.86
CA ASN A 112 10.27 -7.22 27.66
C ASN A 112 9.75 -5.78 27.49
N ASN A 113 10.01 -4.90 28.46
CA ASN A 113 9.54 -3.51 28.50
C ASN A 113 10.66 -2.49 28.17
N GLU A 114 11.75 -2.96 27.58
CA GLU A 114 12.91 -2.13 27.28
C GLU A 114 13.39 -2.37 25.87
N LEU A 115 13.87 -1.31 25.22
CA LEU A 115 14.71 -1.43 24.05
C LEU A 115 16.15 -1.21 24.52
N HIS A 116 17.00 -2.21 24.29
CA HIS A 116 18.43 -2.15 24.57
C HIS A 116 19.14 -1.76 23.30
N PHE A 117 19.97 -0.71 23.40
CA PHE A 117 20.79 -0.21 22.31
C PHE A 117 22.24 -0.62 22.58
N TYR A 118 22.84 -1.26 21.59
CA TYR A 118 24.23 -1.68 21.56
C TYR A 118 24.96 -0.85 20.50
N GLU A 119 26.17 -0.42 20.81
CA GLU A 119 27.03 0.37 19.91
C GLU A 119 28.14 -0.52 19.35
N ASP A 120 28.48 -0.31 18.08
CA ASP A 120 29.61 -0.96 17.38
C ASP A 120 29.62 -2.49 17.48
N ASN A 121 28.43 -3.08 17.57
CA ASN A 121 28.23 -4.53 17.76
C ASN A 121 28.88 -5.12 19.03
N ASP A 122 29.11 -4.29 20.06
CA ASP A 122 29.41 -4.76 21.42
C ASP A 122 28.11 -5.19 22.11
N PHE A 123 27.92 -6.50 22.26
CA PHE A 123 26.75 -7.09 22.93
C PHE A 123 27.00 -7.45 24.41
N ASP A 124 28.13 -7.05 24.98
CA ASP A 124 28.44 -7.22 26.40
C ASP A 124 27.98 -6.02 27.22
N SER A 125 28.03 -4.82 26.65
CA SER A 125 27.59 -3.57 27.28
C SER A 125 26.36 -2.98 26.61
N ILE A 126 25.38 -2.56 27.41
CA ILE A 126 24.21 -1.84 26.89
C ILE A 126 24.52 -0.34 26.93
N ALA A 127 24.75 0.27 25.77
CA ALA A 127 25.11 1.67 25.64
C ALA A 127 23.98 2.61 26.11
N ASN A 128 22.72 2.30 25.77
CA ASN A 128 21.56 3.05 26.25
C ASN A 128 20.31 2.19 26.32
N LYS A 129 19.30 2.65 27.07
CA LYS A 129 18.03 1.96 27.26
C LYS A 129 16.86 2.92 27.12
N LEU A 130 15.89 2.54 26.30
CA LEU A 130 14.57 3.17 26.31
C LEU A 130 13.62 2.28 27.10
N HIS A 131 13.27 2.71 28.31
CA HIS A 131 12.30 2.04 29.16
C HIS A 131 10.88 2.50 28.81
N MET A 132 10.00 1.56 28.46
CA MET A 132 8.61 1.85 28.13
C MET A 132 7.74 0.65 28.51
N GLN A 133 6.71 0.87 29.33
CA GLN A 133 5.88 -0.25 29.77
C GLN A 133 5.09 -0.84 28.59
N LYS A 134 5.08 -2.19 28.52
CA LYS A 134 4.30 -2.98 27.57
C LYS A 134 4.64 -2.72 26.10
N VAL A 135 5.90 -2.43 25.76
CA VAL A 135 6.30 -2.39 24.35
C VAL A 135 5.97 -3.71 23.69
N SER A 136 5.21 -3.65 22.60
CA SER A 136 4.88 -4.84 21.82
C SER A 136 5.79 -4.98 20.61
N ASP A 137 6.14 -3.87 19.97
CA ASP A 137 6.96 -3.87 18.76
C ASP A 137 7.70 -2.54 18.57
N PHE A 138 8.70 -2.53 17.69
CA PHE A 138 9.46 -1.34 17.35
C PHE A 138 9.96 -1.37 15.89
N ALA A 139 10.27 -0.20 15.35
CA ALA A 139 10.94 -0.08 14.06
C ALA A 139 12.07 0.94 14.15
N LEU A 140 13.30 0.51 13.85
CA LEU A 140 14.46 1.38 13.71
C LEU A 140 14.44 2.08 12.34
N SER A 141 14.81 3.35 12.31
CA SER A 141 14.82 4.12 11.08
C SER A 141 15.96 3.69 10.14
N PRO A 142 15.75 3.72 8.82
CA PRO A 142 16.82 3.55 7.84
C PRO A 142 17.78 4.75 7.83
N GLY A 143 18.86 4.64 7.07
CA GLY A 143 19.89 5.68 6.92
C GLY A 143 20.90 5.78 8.06
N GLY A 144 21.74 6.82 7.98
CA GLY A 144 22.78 7.12 8.96
C GLY A 144 22.29 7.92 10.17
N GLN A 145 23.21 8.19 11.09
CA GLN A 145 22.95 8.95 12.32
C GLN A 145 22.43 10.37 12.05
N PRO A 146 21.53 10.92 12.92
CA PRO A 146 21.01 10.31 14.13
C PRO A 146 19.90 9.29 13.86
N SER A 147 20.07 8.09 14.43
CA SER A 147 19.08 7.01 14.36
C SER A 147 17.82 7.36 15.13
N LYS A 148 16.67 6.99 14.59
CA LYS A 148 15.35 7.22 15.19
C LYS A 148 14.65 5.89 15.38
N VAL A 149 13.80 5.81 16.39
CA VAL A 149 13.06 4.57 16.70
C VAL A 149 11.59 4.88 16.88
N ALA A 150 10.76 4.11 16.21
CA ALA A 150 9.32 4.07 16.42
C ALA A 150 9.01 2.93 17.40
N VAL A 151 8.24 3.21 18.45
CA VAL A 151 7.89 2.22 19.47
C VAL A 151 6.38 2.11 19.56
N TYR A 152 5.86 0.89 19.45
CA TYR A 152 4.45 0.58 19.57
C TYR A 152 4.11 0.02 20.95
N VAL A 153 3.13 0.64 21.60
CA VAL A 153 2.53 0.16 22.85
C VAL A 153 1.04 -0.07 22.63
N PRO A 154 0.55 -1.31 22.79
CA PRO A 154 -0.86 -1.63 22.68
C PRO A 154 -1.65 -1.06 23.86
N GLY A 155 -2.85 -0.56 23.57
CA GLY A 155 -3.79 -0.09 24.57
C GLY A 155 -4.32 -1.23 25.44
N SER A 156 -4.56 -0.95 26.71
CA SER A 156 -5.30 -1.84 27.61
C SER A 156 -6.79 -1.46 27.66
N LYS A 157 -7.64 -2.27 28.33
CA LYS A 157 -9.10 -2.02 28.44
C LYS A 157 -9.41 -0.55 28.74
N GLY A 158 -9.96 0.17 27.74
CA GLY A 158 -10.34 1.59 27.82
C GLY A 158 -9.25 2.61 27.49
N ALA A 159 -7.98 2.21 27.41
CA ALA A 159 -6.85 3.06 27.04
C ALA A 159 -6.50 2.91 25.55
N PRO A 160 -6.09 4.00 24.87
CA PRO A 160 -5.67 3.92 23.47
C PRO A 160 -4.33 3.20 23.34
N SER A 161 -4.10 2.60 22.16
CA SER A 161 -2.77 2.23 21.71
C SER A 161 -2.02 3.48 21.25
N PHE A 162 -0.69 3.45 21.23
CA PHE A 162 0.09 4.56 20.69
C PHE A 162 1.38 4.10 20.02
N VAL A 163 1.83 4.91 19.06
CA VAL A 163 3.17 4.88 18.51
C VAL A 163 3.88 6.17 18.88
N ARG A 164 5.12 6.04 19.38
CA ARG A 164 5.99 7.17 19.71
C ARG A 164 7.29 7.10 18.94
N LEU A 165 7.76 8.25 18.48
CA LEU A 165 9.06 8.42 17.84
C LEU A 165 10.06 8.99 18.83
N TYR A 166 11.26 8.42 18.87
CA TYR A 166 12.39 8.95 19.63
C TYR A 166 13.63 9.05 18.75
N GLN A 167 14.57 9.89 19.14
CA GLN A 167 15.89 9.98 18.53
C GLN A 167 16.91 9.38 19.49
N TYR A 168 17.74 8.45 19.03
CA TYR A 168 18.86 7.95 19.81
C TYR A 168 19.97 9.01 19.90
N PRO A 169 20.66 9.19 21.06
CA PRO A 169 20.42 8.59 22.38
C PRO A 169 19.44 9.36 23.28
N ALA A 170 18.75 10.37 22.74
CA ALA A 170 17.90 11.30 23.47
C ALA A 170 16.52 10.70 23.84
N PHE A 171 16.46 10.04 24.99
CA PHE A 171 15.23 9.41 25.51
C PHE A 171 14.63 10.09 26.75
N GLY A 172 15.35 11.03 27.36
CA GLY A 172 14.99 11.64 28.65
C GLY A 172 14.20 12.94 28.52
N GLY A 173 13.17 13.09 29.35
CA GLY A 173 12.43 14.35 29.52
C GLY A 173 11.07 14.41 28.80
N PRO A 174 10.23 15.41 29.11
CA PRO A 174 8.87 15.54 28.56
C PRO A 174 8.82 15.72 27.04
N THR A 175 9.89 16.24 26.45
CA THR A 175 10.02 16.54 25.01
C THR A 175 10.90 15.53 24.27
N ALA A 176 11.26 14.41 24.89
CA ALA A 176 12.11 13.40 24.26
C ALA A 176 11.43 12.69 23.08
N ALA A 177 10.11 12.57 23.13
CA ALA A 177 9.34 12.01 22.02
C ALA A 177 9.22 13.07 20.91
N LEU A 178 9.78 12.75 19.73
CA LEU A 178 9.69 13.58 18.53
C LEU A 178 8.24 13.70 18.04
N ALA A 179 7.50 12.59 18.14
CA ALA A 179 6.09 12.52 17.78
C ALA A 179 5.38 11.46 18.63
N ASN A 180 4.08 11.65 18.86
CA ASN A 180 3.23 10.69 19.56
C ASN A 180 1.85 10.65 18.90
N LYS A 181 1.45 9.46 18.41
CA LYS A 181 0.13 9.24 17.83
C LYS A 181 -0.60 8.15 18.61
N SER A 182 -1.74 8.51 19.19
CA SER A 182 -2.67 7.57 19.82
C SER A 182 -3.80 7.19 18.88
N PHE A 183 -4.23 5.94 18.95
CA PHE A 183 -5.36 5.39 18.20
C PHE A 183 -6.01 4.25 18.98
N PHE A 184 -7.28 3.98 18.71
CA PHE A 184 -8.01 2.86 19.28
C PHE A 184 -8.08 1.72 18.28
N LYS A 185 -8.51 0.53 18.73
CA LYS A 185 -8.73 -0.63 17.87
C LYS A 185 -7.46 -1.01 17.09
N ALA A 186 -6.46 -1.54 17.80
CA ALA A 186 -5.23 -2.02 17.17
C ALA A 186 -4.73 -3.27 17.88
N ASP A 187 -5.01 -4.43 17.28
CA ASP A 187 -4.50 -5.71 17.74
C ASP A 187 -3.08 -5.93 17.20
N ARG A 188 -2.84 -5.48 15.95
CA ARG A 188 -1.51 -5.49 15.31
C ARG A 188 -1.24 -4.15 14.66
N VAL A 189 0.03 -3.81 14.57
CA VAL A 189 0.52 -2.60 13.93
C VAL A 189 1.70 -2.95 13.04
N MET A 190 1.73 -2.37 11.84
CA MET A 190 2.88 -2.40 10.95
C MET A 190 3.44 -0.98 10.81
N MET A 191 4.73 -0.81 11.11
CA MET A 191 5.43 0.47 11.03
C MET A 191 6.37 0.46 9.82
N GLN A 192 6.20 1.40 8.91
CA GLN A 192 6.99 1.54 7.68
C GLN A 192 7.64 2.91 7.62
N TRP A 193 8.95 2.98 7.82
CA TRP A 193 9.72 4.21 7.64
C TRP A 193 9.88 4.54 6.16
N ASN A 194 9.87 5.84 5.84
CA ASN A 194 10.35 6.28 4.55
C ASN A 194 11.89 6.20 4.47
N LYS A 195 12.43 6.19 3.25
CA LYS A 195 13.87 6.04 3.00
C LYS A 195 14.73 7.11 3.67
N LYS A 196 14.22 8.34 3.80
CA LYS A 196 14.92 9.46 4.46
C LYS A 196 14.80 9.47 5.99
N ALA A 197 14.12 8.49 6.59
CA ALA A 197 13.85 8.46 8.03
C ALA A 197 13.21 9.75 8.58
N SER A 198 12.39 10.43 7.76
CA SER A 198 11.71 11.67 8.12
C SER A 198 10.26 11.44 8.56
N ALA A 199 9.67 10.30 8.21
CA ALA A 199 8.32 9.92 8.60
C ALA A 199 8.13 8.40 8.64
N VAL A 200 7.13 7.96 9.40
CA VAL A 200 6.68 6.57 9.48
C VAL A 200 5.18 6.49 9.19
N LEU A 201 4.80 5.50 8.39
CA LEU A 201 3.41 5.09 8.22
C LEU A 201 3.11 3.94 9.16
N VAL A 202 1.94 4.00 9.79
CA VAL A 202 1.50 3.06 10.82
C VAL A 202 0.16 2.50 10.40
N THR A 203 0.16 1.25 9.92
CA THR A 203 -1.06 0.52 9.60
C THR A 203 -1.52 -0.23 10.84
N ALA A 204 -2.61 0.21 11.45
CA ALA A 204 -3.23 -0.45 12.58
C ALA A 204 -4.37 -1.36 12.10
N SER A 205 -4.43 -2.59 12.60
CA SER A 205 -5.44 -3.58 12.23
C SER A 205 -6.09 -4.22 13.45
N THR A 206 -7.39 -4.52 13.34
CA THR A 206 -8.13 -5.37 14.27
C THR A 206 -8.55 -6.67 13.60
N GLU A 207 -8.54 -7.77 14.36
CA GLU A 207 -8.93 -9.08 13.84
C GLU A 207 -10.44 -9.29 13.83
N VAL A 208 -11.16 -8.71 14.81
CA VAL A 208 -12.62 -8.82 14.91
C VAL A 208 -13.21 -7.45 15.21
N ASP A 209 -14.06 -6.98 14.30
CA ASP A 209 -14.84 -5.78 14.57
C ASP A 209 -15.91 -6.11 15.62
N LYS A 210 -15.78 -5.49 16.80
CA LYS A 210 -16.71 -5.68 17.93
C LYS A 210 -18.14 -5.23 17.60
N THR A 211 -18.32 -4.44 16.54
CA THR A 211 -19.67 -4.05 16.06
C THR A 211 -20.35 -5.13 15.23
N GLY A 212 -19.61 -6.16 14.79
CA GLY A 212 -20.11 -7.22 13.93
C GLY A 212 -20.31 -6.81 12.47
N ALA A 213 -19.96 -5.58 12.08
CA ALA A 213 -20.15 -5.07 10.72
C ALA A 213 -19.15 -5.66 9.70
N SER A 214 -17.98 -6.12 10.15
CA SER A 214 -16.95 -6.72 9.30
C SER A 214 -16.39 -8.01 9.92
N TYR A 215 -16.48 -9.12 9.19
CA TYR A 215 -15.83 -10.38 9.55
C TYR A 215 -14.31 -10.33 9.43
N TYR A 216 -13.77 -9.36 8.68
CA TYR A 216 -12.34 -9.20 8.42
C TYR A 216 -11.70 -8.09 9.26
N GLY A 217 -12.43 -7.58 10.27
CA GLY A 217 -11.99 -6.49 11.13
C GLY A 217 -11.92 -5.13 10.43
N GLU A 218 -11.19 -4.20 11.04
CA GLU A 218 -10.99 -2.82 10.60
C GLU A 218 -9.49 -2.50 10.51
N GLN A 219 -9.09 -1.77 9.47
CA GLN A 219 -7.73 -1.28 9.27
C GLN A 219 -7.72 0.23 9.11
N THR A 220 -6.76 0.89 9.75
CA THR A 220 -6.55 2.34 9.66
C THR A 220 -5.09 2.65 9.38
N LEU A 221 -4.84 3.76 8.68
CA LEU A 221 -3.49 4.20 8.31
C LEU A 221 -3.19 5.54 8.96
N HIS A 222 -2.13 5.60 9.76
CA HIS A 222 -1.67 6.81 10.42
C HIS A 222 -0.30 7.24 9.87
N TYR A 223 -0.09 8.55 9.84
CA TYR A 223 1.19 9.18 9.50
C TYR A 223 1.78 9.83 10.75
N LEU A 224 3.09 9.64 10.96
CA LEU A 224 3.86 10.35 11.97
C LEU A 224 5.15 10.89 11.33
N GLY A 225 5.31 12.21 11.34
CA GLY A 225 6.54 12.90 10.95
C GLY A 225 7.47 13.11 12.14
N VAL A 226 8.78 13.13 11.88
CA VAL A 226 9.82 13.42 12.90
C VAL A 226 9.72 14.86 13.43
N ASN A 227 9.07 15.75 12.69
CA ASN A 227 8.74 17.12 13.11
C ASN A 227 7.58 17.20 14.12
N GLY A 228 6.99 16.07 14.53
CA GLY A 228 5.86 16.02 15.44
C GLY A 228 4.48 16.04 14.78
N GLU A 229 4.41 16.24 13.45
CA GLU A 229 3.15 16.19 12.72
C GLU A 229 2.59 14.76 12.73
N THR A 230 1.30 14.62 13.04
CA THR A 230 0.62 13.32 12.98
C THR A 230 -0.75 13.45 12.32
N ALA A 231 -1.12 12.47 11.51
CA ALA A 231 -2.39 12.48 10.79
C ALA A 231 -3.01 11.08 10.71
N LEU A 232 -4.32 11.03 10.51
CA LEU A 232 -5.05 9.83 10.08
C LEU A 232 -5.29 10.00 8.58
N VAL A 233 -4.80 9.07 7.76
CA VAL A 233 -4.98 9.11 6.31
C VAL A 233 -6.43 8.75 5.99
N GLN A 234 -7.15 9.69 5.37
CA GLN A 234 -8.55 9.49 5.01
C GLN A 234 -8.64 8.72 3.69
N LEU A 235 -9.16 7.49 3.77
CA LEU A 235 -9.34 6.61 2.62
C LEU A 235 -10.75 6.79 2.05
N SER A 236 -10.86 7.13 0.77
CA SER A 236 -12.13 7.49 0.13
C SER A 236 -13.08 6.31 -0.14
N LYS A 237 -12.69 5.09 0.22
CA LYS A 237 -13.43 3.86 -0.07
C LYS A 237 -13.28 2.90 1.11
N ASN A 238 -14.41 2.38 1.58
CA ASN A 238 -14.46 1.40 2.66
C ASN A 238 -13.89 0.04 2.22
N GLY A 239 -13.17 -0.60 3.14
CA GLY A 239 -12.59 -1.93 2.98
C GLY A 239 -11.17 -2.00 3.53
N PRO A 240 -10.47 -3.12 3.32
CA PRO A 240 -9.12 -3.31 3.84
C PRO A 240 -8.09 -2.46 3.10
N ILE A 241 -6.94 -2.28 3.72
CA ILE A 241 -5.72 -1.77 3.11
C ILE A 241 -4.92 -2.99 2.65
N TYR A 242 -4.80 -3.17 1.34
CA TYR A 242 -4.05 -4.29 0.77
C TYR A 242 -2.54 -4.01 0.79
N ASP A 243 -2.14 -2.77 0.50
CA ASP A 243 -0.73 -2.41 0.43
C ASP A 243 -0.51 -0.90 0.63
N VAL A 244 0.66 -0.57 1.16
CA VAL A 244 1.14 0.80 1.38
C VAL A 244 2.60 0.84 0.94
N ALA A 245 2.91 1.74 0.01
CA ALA A 245 4.24 1.85 -0.56
C ALA A 245 4.75 3.29 -0.50
N TRP A 246 5.87 3.50 0.19
CA TRP A 246 6.59 4.77 0.14
C TRP A 246 7.24 4.99 -1.21
N SER A 247 7.14 6.21 -1.74
CA SER A 247 7.99 6.61 -2.86
C SER A 247 9.46 6.70 -2.39
N PRO A 248 10.45 6.23 -3.18
CA PRO A 248 11.86 6.34 -2.85
C PRO A 248 12.34 7.78 -2.59
N SER A 249 11.66 8.79 -3.15
CA SER A 249 11.95 10.21 -2.86
C SER A 249 11.58 10.64 -1.43
N SER A 250 10.76 9.83 -0.75
CA SER A 250 10.21 10.07 0.60
C SER A 250 9.28 11.30 0.68
N THR A 251 8.67 11.70 -0.44
CA THR A 251 7.77 12.88 -0.52
C THR A 251 6.30 12.52 -0.63
N GLU A 252 6.00 11.27 -0.97
CA GLU A 252 4.66 10.77 -1.21
C GLU A 252 4.62 9.25 -0.95
N PHE A 253 3.41 8.70 -0.84
CA PHE A 253 3.18 7.27 -0.69
C PHE A 253 1.90 6.85 -1.42
N CYS A 254 1.88 5.63 -1.95
CA CYS A 254 0.73 5.04 -2.61
C CYS A 254 0.03 4.07 -1.66
N VAL A 255 -1.30 4.12 -1.63
CA VAL A 255 -2.13 3.20 -0.84
C VAL A 255 -3.09 2.47 -1.77
N VAL A 256 -3.17 1.14 -1.64
CA VAL A 256 -4.15 0.28 -2.32
C VAL A 256 -5.17 -0.21 -1.30
N TYR A 257 -6.43 0.17 -1.46
CA TYR A 257 -7.44 0.01 -0.40
C TYR A 257 -8.87 -0.13 -0.92
N GLY A 258 -9.76 -0.56 -0.01
CA GLY A 258 -11.19 -0.68 -0.25
C GLY A 258 -11.60 -2.01 -0.86
N PHE A 259 -12.87 -2.41 -0.70
CA PHE A 259 -13.33 -3.71 -1.22
C PHE A 259 -13.12 -3.84 -2.72
N MET A 260 -12.64 -5.01 -3.16
CA MET A 260 -12.33 -5.29 -4.56
C MET A 260 -13.52 -4.97 -5.50
N PRO A 261 -13.27 -4.36 -6.67
CA PRO A 261 -12.01 -3.80 -7.19
C PRO A 261 -11.45 -2.67 -6.32
N ALA A 262 -10.20 -2.80 -5.88
CA ALA A 262 -9.58 -1.86 -4.94
C ALA A 262 -9.31 -0.51 -5.61
N LYS A 263 -9.34 0.55 -4.81
CA LYS A 263 -8.90 1.88 -5.20
C LYS A 263 -7.39 2.03 -4.94
N ALA A 264 -6.70 2.78 -5.78
CA ALA A 264 -5.30 3.14 -5.52
C ALA A 264 -5.14 4.67 -5.59
N THR A 265 -4.48 5.26 -4.60
CA THR A 265 -4.32 6.71 -4.51
C THR A 265 -2.93 7.04 -3.99
N VAL A 266 -2.26 8.03 -4.60
CA VAL A 266 -1.03 8.64 -4.09
C VAL A 266 -1.39 9.75 -3.13
N PHE A 267 -0.73 9.81 -1.97
CA PHE A 267 -0.89 10.85 -0.98
C PHE A 267 0.43 11.58 -0.74
N ASN A 268 0.35 12.87 -0.45
CA ASN A 268 1.50 13.67 -0.02
C ASN A 268 1.77 13.49 1.50
N LEU A 269 2.81 14.13 2.03
CA LEU A 269 3.14 14.08 3.48
C LEU A 269 2.07 14.71 4.40
N LYS A 270 1.19 15.56 3.86
CA LYS A 270 0.03 16.10 4.58
C LYS A 270 -1.16 15.14 4.60
N CYS A 271 -1.01 13.97 3.98
CA CYS A 271 -2.05 12.97 3.79
C CYS A 271 -3.20 13.43 2.89
N ASP A 272 -2.96 14.41 2.01
CA ASP A 272 -3.90 14.81 0.97
C ASP A 272 -3.71 13.93 -0.28
N PRO A 273 -4.80 13.51 -0.95
CA PRO A 273 -4.70 12.76 -2.20
C PRO A 273 -4.12 13.63 -3.32
N VAL A 274 -3.05 13.16 -3.94
CA VAL A 274 -2.36 13.80 -5.07
C VAL A 274 -2.92 13.30 -6.40
N TYR A 275 -3.07 11.98 -6.54
CA TYR A 275 -3.60 11.36 -7.75
C TYR A 275 -4.36 10.09 -7.43
N ASP A 276 -5.53 9.93 -8.05
CA ASP A 276 -6.41 8.79 -7.87
C ASP A 276 -6.47 7.95 -9.16
N PHE A 277 -5.95 6.73 -9.08
CA PHE A 277 -5.90 5.79 -10.20
C PHE A 277 -7.24 5.08 -10.46
N GLY A 278 -8.31 5.45 -9.75
CA GLY A 278 -9.60 4.78 -9.83
C GLY A 278 -9.58 3.39 -9.22
N THR A 279 -10.59 2.58 -9.54
CA THR A 279 -10.72 1.22 -9.03
C THR A 279 -10.24 0.19 -10.05
N GLY A 280 -9.59 -0.87 -9.58
CA GLY A 280 -9.16 -1.98 -10.42
C GLY A 280 -8.83 -3.24 -9.62
N PRO A 281 -8.55 -4.37 -10.29
CA PRO A 281 -8.15 -5.62 -9.64
C PRO A 281 -6.69 -5.52 -9.17
N ARG A 282 -6.44 -4.73 -8.12
CA ARG A 282 -5.12 -4.37 -7.60
C ARG A 282 -5.04 -4.74 -6.12
N ASN A 283 -3.94 -5.32 -5.67
CA ASN A 283 -3.65 -5.56 -4.26
C ASN A 283 -2.23 -5.17 -3.84
N ALA A 284 -1.42 -4.63 -4.75
CA ALA A 284 -0.04 -4.25 -4.46
C ALA A 284 0.40 -3.02 -5.28
N ALA A 285 1.33 -2.26 -4.72
CA ALA A 285 1.95 -1.08 -5.33
C ALA A 285 3.48 -1.16 -5.22
N TYR A 286 4.17 -1.01 -6.35
CA TYR A 286 5.62 -1.12 -6.41
C TYR A 286 6.24 0.09 -7.11
N TYR A 287 6.95 0.93 -6.36
CA TYR A 287 7.78 1.98 -6.95
C TYR A 287 9.08 1.38 -7.50
N SER A 288 9.54 1.89 -8.66
CA SER A 288 10.89 1.60 -9.15
C SER A 288 11.94 2.12 -8.17
N PRO A 289 13.16 1.55 -8.10
CA PRO A 289 14.18 1.96 -7.13
C PRO A 289 14.52 3.47 -7.16
N GLN A 290 14.46 4.09 -8.34
CA GLN A 290 14.70 5.53 -8.53
C GLN A 290 13.41 6.38 -8.40
N GLY A 291 12.26 5.76 -8.15
CA GLY A 291 10.99 6.42 -7.80
C GLY A 291 10.28 7.14 -8.95
N HIS A 292 10.55 6.77 -10.20
CA HIS A 292 9.97 7.43 -11.38
C HIS A 292 8.86 6.63 -12.07
N ILE A 293 8.75 5.34 -11.74
CA ILE A 293 7.71 4.45 -12.25
C ILE A 293 6.99 3.84 -11.04
N LEU A 294 5.67 3.75 -11.12
CA LEU A 294 4.82 3.05 -10.16
C LEU A 294 4.08 1.93 -10.89
N ILE A 295 4.16 0.72 -10.34
CA ILE A 295 3.39 -0.43 -10.84
C ILE A 295 2.30 -0.78 -9.84
N LEU A 296 1.05 -0.73 -10.30
CA LEU A 296 -0.09 -1.24 -9.57
C LEU A 296 -0.40 -2.64 -10.08
N ALA A 297 -0.37 -3.63 -9.19
CA ALA A 297 -0.51 -5.02 -9.58
C ALA A 297 -1.57 -5.76 -8.77
N GLY A 298 -2.11 -6.82 -9.36
CA GLY A 298 -3.05 -7.74 -8.73
C GLY A 298 -2.56 -9.18 -8.80
N PHE A 299 -1.91 -9.68 -7.75
CA PHE A 299 -1.28 -11.02 -7.70
C PHE A 299 -2.02 -12.02 -6.80
N GLY A 300 -1.69 -13.30 -6.92
CA GLY A 300 -2.29 -14.38 -6.13
C GLY A 300 -3.72 -14.70 -6.57
N ASN A 301 -4.72 -14.28 -5.79
CA ASN A 301 -6.14 -14.54 -6.09
C ASN A 301 -6.67 -13.68 -7.25
N LEU A 302 -5.88 -12.72 -7.72
CA LEU A 302 -6.21 -11.85 -8.84
C LEU A 302 -5.52 -12.35 -10.12
N ARG A 303 -5.99 -11.87 -11.27
CA ARG A 303 -5.57 -12.38 -12.60
C ARG A 303 -4.15 -11.98 -13.03
N GLY A 304 -3.35 -11.33 -12.18
CA GLY A 304 -2.00 -10.91 -12.51
C GLY A 304 -1.91 -9.63 -13.34
N GLN A 305 -2.92 -8.76 -13.30
CA GLN A 305 -2.89 -7.49 -14.05
C GLN A 305 -1.82 -6.57 -13.46
N MET A 306 -1.00 -5.98 -14.32
CA MET A 306 0.03 -4.99 -13.98
C MET A 306 -0.17 -3.73 -14.80
N GLU A 307 -0.35 -2.61 -14.11
CA GLU A 307 -0.51 -1.28 -14.70
C GLU A 307 0.72 -0.45 -14.34
N VAL A 308 1.44 -0.01 -15.37
CA VAL A 308 2.68 0.73 -15.21
C VAL A 308 2.41 2.20 -15.45
N TRP A 309 2.79 3.06 -14.50
CA TRP A 309 2.51 4.48 -14.50
C TRP A 309 3.80 5.29 -14.38
N ASP A 310 3.89 6.35 -15.18
CA ASP A 310 4.87 7.42 -14.99
C ASP A 310 4.43 8.27 -13.79
N VAL A 311 5.24 8.31 -12.74
CA VAL A 311 4.91 9.04 -11.49
C VAL A 311 4.86 10.55 -11.72
N LYS A 312 5.65 11.09 -12.65
CA LYS A 312 5.73 12.54 -12.86
C LYS A 312 4.46 13.10 -13.52
N ASN A 313 3.95 12.37 -14.51
CA ASN A 313 2.83 12.83 -15.34
C ASN A 313 1.54 12.04 -15.09
N TYR A 314 1.57 11.04 -14.20
CA TYR A 314 0.51 10.05 -13.99
C TYR A 314 -0.05 9.45 -15.29
N LYS A 315 0.81 9.31 -16.29
CA LYS A 315 0.47 8.73 -17.59
C LYS A 315 0.72 7.23 -17.55
N GLN A 316 -0.27 6.44 -17.96
CA GLN A 316 -0.10 5.00 -18.08
C GLN A 316 0.89 4.67 -19.22
N VAL A 317 1.94 3.94 -18.88
CA VAL A 317 3.00 3.50 -19.79
C VAL A 317 2.62 2.18 -20.46
N SER A 318 2.14 1.22 -19.67
CA SER A 318 1.76 -0.09 -20.19
C SER A 318 0.68 -0.75 -19.34
N LYS A 319 0.02 -1.75 -19.92
CA LYS A 319 -0.90 -2.66 -19.24
C LYS A 319 -0.57 -4.08 -19.67
N SER A 320 0.01 -4.85 -18.76
CA SER A 320 0.43 -6.22 -19.04
C SER A 320 -0.22 -7.19 -18.06
N GLN A 321 -0.18 -8.47 -18.38
CA GLN A 321 -0.73 -9.52 -17.53
C GLN A 321 0.32 -10.60 -17.27
N ALA A 322 0.61 -10.80 -15.99
CA ALA A 322 1.46 -11.86 -15.45
C ALA A 322 0.57 -12.88 -14.70
N PRO A 323 -0.13 -13.78 -15.41
CA PRO A 323 -1.04 -14.74 -14.79
C PRO A 323 -0.28 -15.63 -13.79
N ASP A 324 -0.99 -16.04 -12.73
CA ASP A 324 -0.51 -16.92 -11.66
C ASP A 324 0.66 -16.37 -10.83
N ALA A 325 1.15 -15.17 -11.13
CA ALA A 325 2.26 -14.57 -10.39
C ALA A 325 1.86 -14.35 -8.93
N THR A 326 2.75 -14.78 -8.03
CA THR A 326 2.61 -14.64 -6.57
C THR A 326 3.74 -13.82 -5.96
N HIS A 327 4.79 -13.55 -6.74
CA HIS A 327 5.95 -12.78 -6.37
C HIS A 327 6.27 -11.73 -7.44
N PHE A 328 6.74 -10.57 -7.00
CA PHE A 328 7.19 -9.47 -7.84
C PHE A 328 8.43 -8.83 -7.22
N SER A 329 9.41 -8.46 -8.04
CA SER A 329 10.55 -7.66 -7.59
C SER A 329 11.13 -6.81 -8.72
N TRP A 330 11.52 -5.58 -8.39
CA TRP A 330 12.24 -4.68 -9.29
C TRP A 330 13.71 -5.07 -9.38
N CYS A 331 14.24 -5.09 -10.59
CA CYS A 331 15.69 -5.02 -10.78
C CYS A 331 16.20 -3.67 -10.26
N PRO A 332 17.38 -3.60 -9.61
CA PRO A 332 17.96 -2.35 -9.15
C PRO A 332 18.13 -1.28 -10.25
N ASP A 333 18.16 -1.66 -11.53
CA ASP A 333 18.23 -0.74 -12.67
C ASP A 333 16.97 0.11 -12.88
N GLY A 334 15.83 -0.29 -12.31
CA GLY A 334 14.53 0.36 -12.47
C GLY A 334 13.91 0.27 -13.87
N GLU A 335 14.46 -0.56 -14.77
CA GLU A 335 13.89 -0.85 -16.08
C GLU A 335 13.30 -2.26 -16.15
N HIS A 336 13.86 -3.20 -15.41
CA HIS A 336 13.44 -4.60 -15.45
C HIS A 336 12.70 -5.00 -14.18
N ILE A 337 11.75 -5.92 -14.34
CA ILE A 337 10.99 -6.53 -13.25
C ILE A 337 11.01 -8.04 -13.41
N VAL A 338 10.94 -8.76 -12.30
CA VAL A 338 10.70 -10.20 -12.29
C VAL A 338 9.33 -10.47 -11.67
N THR A 339 8.57 -11.35 -12.31
CA THR A 339 7.37 -11.96 -11.71
C THR A 339 7.62 -13.45 -11.60
N ALA A 340 7.27 -14.05 -10.47
CA ALA A 340 7.45 -15.48 -10.28
C ALA A 340 6.23 -16.13 -9.64
N THR A 341 6.11 -17.43 -9.90
CA THR A 341 5.17 -18.33 -9.25
C THR A 341 5.99 -19.33 -8.46
N CYS A 342 6.00 -19.16 -7.14
CA CYS A 342 6.85 -19.94 -6.25
C CYS A 342 6.06 -20.97 -5.43
N SER A 343 6.69 -22.13 -5.20
CA SER A 343 6.24 -23.14 -4.25
C SER A 343 6.53 -22.68 -2.82
N PRO A 344 5.72 -23.10 -1.82
CA PRO A 344 4.57 -24.00 -1.93
C PRO A 344 3.25 -23.27 -2.21
N ARG A 345 3.27 -21.93 -2.33
CA ARG A 345 2.06 -21.10 -2.41
C ARG A 345 1.21 -21.44 -3.63
N LEU A 346 1.83 -21.61 -4.79
CA LEU A 346 1.17 -22.08 -6.01
C LEU A 346 2.12 -22.99 -6.79
N ARG A 347 1.67 -24.21 -7.09
CA ARG A 347 2.47 -25.22 -7.82
C ARG A 347 2.22 -25.23 -9.32
N VAL A 348 1.10 -24.66 -9.77
CA VAL A 348 0.78 -24.52 -11.19
C VAL A 348 1.62 -23.38 -11.77
N SER A 349 2.12 -23.52 -12.99
CA SER A 349 2.92 -22.48 -13.67
C SER A 349 4.18 -22.07 -12.90
N ASN A 350 4.79 -22.99 -12.14
CA ASN A 350 5.96 -22.72 -11.31
C ASN A 350 7.16 -22.29 -12.18
N GLY A 351 7.74 -21.12 -11.89
CA GLY A 351 8.71 -20.49 -12.77
C GLY A 351 8.75 -18.97 -12.61
N TYR A 352 9.53 -18.30 -13.46
CA TYR A 352 9.64 -16.84 -13.47
C TYR A 352 9.68 -16.25 -14.87
N LYS A 353 9.36 -14.96 -14.95
CA LYS A 353 9.43 -14.13 -16.16
C LYS A 353 10.14 -12.82 -15.83
N ILE A 354 11.05 -12.40 -16.71
CA ILE A 354 11.68 -11.10 -16.66
C ILE A 354 11.02 -10.22 -17.71
N TRP A 355 10.64 -9.01 -17.32
CA TRP A 355 9.95 -8.06 -18.16
C TRP A 355 10.69 -6.73 -18.19
N HIS A 356 10.54 -6.01 -19.28
CA HIS A 356 10.76 -4.57 -19.30
C HIS A 356 9.47 -3.86 -18.83
N TYR A 357 9.57 -2.74 -18.11
CA TYR A 357 8.38 -2.01 -17.58
C TYR A 357 7.39 -1.58 -18.67
N THR A 358 7.79 -1.54 -19.94
CA THR A 358 6.88 -1.27 -21.07
C THR A 358 5.93 -2.44 -21.38
N GLY A 359 6.03 -3.56 -20.65
CA GLY A 359 5.15 -4.73 -20.76
C GLY A 359 5.70 -5.87 -21.64
N SER A 360 6.92 -5.72 -22.18
CA SER A 360 7.57 -6.75 -23.00
C SER A 360 8.18 -7.83 -22.13
N VAL A 361 7.90 -9.11 -22.41
CA VAL A 361 8.55 -10.25 -21.74
C VAL A 361 9.92 -10.44 -22.38
N LEU A 362 11.01 -10.33 -21.63
CA LEU A 362 12.35 -10.53 -22.16
C LEU A 362 12.82 -11.98 -22.01
N GLN A 363 12.46 -12.61 -20.90
CA GLN A 363 12.84 -13.99 -20.60
C GLN A 363 11.70 -14.69 -19.86
N LYS A 364 11.57 -15.99 -20.11
CA LYS A 364 10.67 -16.89 -19.39
C LYS A 364 11.45 -18.15 -19.03
N TRP A 365 11.28 -18.60 -17.81
CA TRP A 365 11.83 -19.87 -17.34
C TRP A 365 10.76 -20.63 -16.58
N ASP A 366 10.43 -21.81 -17.07
CA ASP A 366 9.47 -22.73 -16.45
C ASP A 366 10.24 -23.86 -15.75
N VAL A 367 9.79 -24.23 -14.56
CA VAL A 367 10.41 -25.28 -13.76
C VAL A 367 10.10 -26.65 -14.36
N ALA A 368 11.11 -27.51 -14.48
CA ALA A 368 10.94 -28.87 -14.96
C ALA A 368 10.07 -29.72 -14.01
N ALA A 369 9.38 -30.71 -14.56
CA ALA A 369 8.57 -31.64 -13.76
C ALA A 369 9.42 -32.30 -12.66
N GLY A 370 8.90 -32.32 -11.42
CA GLY A 370 9.60 -32.87 -10.26
C GLY A 370 10.57 -31.91 -9.55
N SER A 371 10.74 -30.68 -10.06
CA SER A 371 11.47 -29.60 -9.37
C SER A 371 10.50 -28.52 -8.86
N GLU A 372 10.94 -27.72 -7.89
CA GLU A 372 10.17 -26.61 -7.33
C GLU A 372 11.05 -25.36 -7.20
N LEU A 373 10.57 -24.23 -7.71
CA LEU A 373 11.14 -22.90 -7.47
C LEU A 373 10.52 -22.32 -6.20
N TRP A 374 11.35 -22.10 -5.19
CA TRP A 374 10.92 -21.58 -3.89
C TRP A 374 11.02 -20.06 -3.81
N GLU A 375 12.00 -19.48 -4.47
CA GLU A 375 12.28 -18.05 -4.38
C GLU A 375 13.05 -17.57 -5.61
N VAL A 376 12.82 -16.30 -5.96
CA VAL A 376 13.60 -15.55 -6.95
C VAL A 376 13.93 -14.21 -6.35
N ARG A 377 15.18 -13.76 -6.46
CA ARG A 377 15.61 -12.43 -6.03
C ARG A 377 16.61 -11.85 -7.03
N TRP A 378 16.58 -10.54 -7.17
CA TRP A 378 17.66 -9.80 -7.80
C TRP A 378 18.83 -9.68 -6.83
N GLN A 379 20.05 -9.67 -7.35
CA GLN A 379 21.21 -9.26 -6.57
C GLN A 379 21.01 -7.81 -6.10
N SER A 380 21.19 -7.57 -4.81
CA SER A 380 21.10 -6.22 -4.25
C SER A 380 22.33 -5.41 -4.65
N LEU A 381 22.13 -4.14 -4.96
CA LEU A 381 23.20 -3.18 -5.25
C LEU A 381 23.01 -1.93 -4.39
N PRO A 382 24.08 -1.21 -4.07
CA PRO A 382 23.97 0.05 -3.35
C PRO A 382 22.99 1.02 -4.00
N ASP A 383 22.35 1.83 -3.16
CA ASP A 383 21.52 2.90 -3.65
C ASP A 383 22.31 3.86 -4.55
N GLY A 384 21.72 4.21 -5.69
CA GLY A 384 22.37 5.10 -6.66
C GLY A 384 23.33 4.40 -7.63
N SER A 385 23.48 3.07 -7.58
CA SER A 385 24.26 2.33 -8.59
C SER A 385 23.75 2.53 -10.03
N PHE A 386 22.46 2.84 -10.20
CA PHE A 386 21.88 3.13 -11.50
C PHE A 386 21.24 4.52 -11.54
N PRO A 387 21.52 5.31 -12.60
CA PRO A 387 20.90 6.63 -12.76
C PRO A 387 19.43 6.50 -13.13
N LYS A 388 18.64 7.52 -12.80
CA LYS A 388 17.26 7.65 -13.28
C LYS A 388 17.25 7.85 -14.80
N ARG A 389 16.69 6.89 -15.53
CA ARG A 389 16.56 6.94 -17.00
C ARG A 389 15.25 7.61 -17.43
N PRO A 390 15.18 8.22 -18.63
CA PRO A 390 13.93 8.68 -19.20
C PRO A 390 12.95 7.53 -19.48
N ILE A 391 11.66 7.77 -19.22
CA ILE A 391 10.61 6.77 -19.43
C ILE A 391 10.30 6.63 -20.92
N LYS A 392 10.26 5.39 -21.39
CA LYS A 392 9.86 4.99 -22.73
C LYS A 392 8.40 4.56 -22.70
N TYR A 393 7.61 5.00 -23.68
CA TYR A 393 6.20 4.59 -23.84
C TYR A 393 6.01 3.54 -24.93
N GLN A 394 7.04 3.30 -25.76
CA GLN A 394 7.02 2.26 -26.78
C GLN A 394 7.51 0.94 -26.18
N ALA A 395 6.86 -0.16 -26.56
CA ALA A 395 7.24 -1.48 -26.10
C ALA A 395 8.66 -1.83 -26.55
N ALA A 396 9.49 -2.29 -25.61
CA ALA A 396 10.82 -2.82 -25.93
C ALA A 396 10.70 -4.04 -26.88
N PRO A 397 11.61 -4.21 -27.84
CA PRO A 397 11.63 -5.38 -28.71
C PRO A 397 11.74 -6.67 -27.89
N SER A 398 10.95 -7.68 -28.24
CA SER A 398 11.00 -9.00 -27.62
C SER A 398 10.67 -10.10 -28.62
N GLN A 399 11.41 -11.20 -28.57
CA GLN A 399 11.13 -12.43 -29.32
C GLN A 399 9.97 -13.25 -28.71
N LEU A 400 9.67 -13.03 -27.43
CA LEU A 400 8.59 -13.70 -26.70
C LEU A 400 7.26 -12.92 -26.76
N GLY A 401 7.26 -11.76 -27.43
CA GLY A 401 6.09 -10.91 -27.62
C GLY A 401 5.72 -10.03 -26.41
N SER A 402 4.57 -9.38 -26.52
CA SER A 402 3.97 -8.55 -25.49
C SER A 402 2.67 -9.21 -24.99
N THR A 403 2.43 -9.21 -23.67
CA THR A 403 1.17 -9.74 -23.11
C THR A 403 0.07 -8.68 -22.99
N GLN A 404 0.19 -7.57 -23.72
CA GLN A 404 -0.87 -6.58 -23.78
C GLN A 404 -2.18 -7.24 -24.22
N ALA A 405 -3.22 -7.10 -23.38
CA ALA A 405 -4.51 -7.69 -23.67
C ALA A 405 -5.10 -7.07 -24.96
N PRO A 406 -5.48 -7.87 -25.96
CA PRO A 406 -6.22 -7.35 -27.10
C PRO A 406 -7.57 -6.80 -26.61
N PRO A 407 -8.12 -5.74 -27.24
CA PRO A 407 -9.42 -5.20 -26.85
C PRO A 407 -10.49 -6.28 -27.02
N THR A 408 -10.99 -6.82 -25.91
CA THR A 408 -12.08 -7.79 -25.92
C THR A 408 -13.37 -7.09 -26.34
N GLN A 409 -13.92 -7.45 -27.50
CA GLN A 409 -15.29 -7.06 -27.85
C GLN A 409 -16.25 -7.65 -26.81
N ALA A 410 -17.13 -6.82 -26.25
CA ALA A 410 -18.14 -7.27 -25.29
C ALA A 410 -19.01 -8.37 -25.93
N TYR A 411 -19.09 -9.53 -25.28
CA TYR A 411 -19.89 -10.67 -25.77
C TYR A 411 -21.36 -10.24 -25.91
N ARG A 412 -21.88 -10.32 -27.14
CA ARG A 412 -23.26 -9.96 -27.45
C ARG A 412 -24.07 -11.24 -27.67
N PRO A 413 -25.03 -11.56 -26.79
CA PRO A 413 -25.90 -12.72 -26.95
C PRO A 413 -26.56 -12.72 -28.33
N PRO A 414 -26.73 -13.88 -28.98
CA PRO A 414 -27.28 -13.98 -30.34
C PRO A 414 -28.61 -13.21 -30.53
N ALA A 415 -29.49 -13.23 -29.52
CA ALA A 415 -30.79 -12.56 -29.53
C ALA A 415 -30.74 -11.02 -29.57
N LEU A 416 -29.59 -10.41 -29.25
CA LEU A 416 -29.44 -8.95 -29.12
C LEU A 416 -28.60 -8.32 -30.24
N ARG A 417 -28.16 -9.09 -31.24
CA ARG A 417 -27.32 -8.58 -32.34
C ARG A 417 -28.02 -7.56 -33.24
N HIS A 418 -29.34 -7.65 -33.37
CA HIS A 418 -30.14 -6.80 -34.28
C HIS A 418 -30.67 -5.51 -33.66
N LEU A 419 -30.46 -5.28 -32.35
CA LEU A 419 -30.88 -4.07 -31.67
C LEU A 419 -29.75 -3.02 -31.62
N PRO A 420 -30.04 -1.71 -31.54
CA PRO A 420 -29.03 -0.68 -31.27
C PRO A 420 -28.31 -0.95 -29.95
N ALA A 421 -27.01 -0.64 -29.86
CA ALA A 421 -26.21 -0.89 -28.68
C ALA A 421 -26.65 0.00 -27.50
N THR A 422 -27.44 -0.55 -26.58
CA THR A 422 -27.60 0.01 -25.23
C THR A 422 -26.46 -0.51 -24.35
N PRO A 423 -25.73 0.35 -23.62
CA PRO A 423 -24.61 -0.10 -22.80
C PRO A 423 -25.11 -1.06 -21.72
N SER A 424 -24.57 -2.29 -21.71
CA SER A 424 -24.82 -3.24 -20.64
C SER A 424 -24.33 -2.63 -19.33
N SER A 425 -25.17 -2.58 -18.29
CA SER A 425 -24.73 -2.18 -16.96
C SER A 425 -23.64 -3.16 -16.50
N LYS A 426 -22.39 -2.70 -16.44
CA LYS A 426 -21.33 -3.45 -15.78
C LYS A 426 -21.78 -3.69 -14.34
N LEU A 427 -21.71 -4.93 -13.88
CA LEU A 427 -22.12 -5.32 -12.52
C LEU A 427 -21.24 -4.65 -11.44
N HIS A 428 -20.04 -4.19 -11.84
CA HIS A 428 -19.16 -3.33 -11.07
C HIS A 428 -18.98 -1.98 -11.78
N GLU A 429 -19.28 -0.89 -11.07
CA GLU A 429 -18.83 0.45 -11.47
C GLU A 429 -17.32 0.55 -11.24
N ASP A 430 -16.53 0.20 -12.26
CA ASP A 430 -15.11 0.53 -12.28
C ASP A 430 -14.97 2.06 -12.43
N GLU A 431 -14.53 2.74 -11.38
CA GLU A 431 -14.18 4.16 -11.41
C GLU A 431 -12.90 4.33 -12.22
N PRO A 432 -12.88 5.13 -13.31
CA PRO A 432 -11.67 5.34 -14.08
C PRO A 432 -10.66 6.20 -13.30
N PRO A 433 -9.37 6.17 -13.71
CA PRO A 433 -8.37 7.12 -13.24
C PRO A 433 -8.86 8.56 -13.35
N GLN A 434 -8.38 9.44 -12.47
CA GLN A 434 -8.82 10.82 -12.34
C GLN A 434 -8.85 11.57 -13.69
N ASP A 435 -7.83 11.42 -14.52
CA ASP A 435 -7.74 12.07 -15.84
C ASP A 435 -8.78 11.58 -16.86
N LEU A 436 -9.34 10.39 -16.65
CA LEU A 436 -10.32 9.75 -17.50
C LEU A 436 -11.76 9.89 -16.95
N ARG A 437 -11.95 10.56 -15.82
CA ARG A 437 -13.28 10.82 -15.25
C ARG A 437 -14.00 11.92 -16.05
N PRO A 438 -15.27 11.69 -16.46
CA PRO A 438 -16.07 12.76 -17.05
C PRO A 438 -16.22 13.92 -16.04
N GLY A 439 -15.68 15.10 -16.38
CA GLY A 439 -15.76 16.31 -15.55
C GLY A 439 -14.45 16.80 -14.91
N ALA A 440 -13.30 16.16 -15.20
CA ALA A 440 -11.98 16.65 -14.74
C ALA A 440 -11.50 17.92 -15.48
N SER A 441 -12.03 18.19 -16.68
CA SER A 441 -12.06 19.54 -17.26
C SER A 441 -13.34 20.22 -16.77
N GLY A 442 -13.22 21.40 -16.17
CA GLY A 442 -14.27 22.11 -15.44
C GLY A 442 -15.49 22.57 -16.25
N GLU A 443 -16.25 21.65 -16.83
CA GLU A 443 -17.61 21.88 -17.31
C GLU A 443 -18.58 20.99 -16.53
N LYS A 444 -19.47 21.65 -15.79
CA LYS A 444 -20.57 21.02 -15.07
C LYS A 444 -21.48 20.29 -16.06
N SER A 445 -21.28 18.98 -16.23
CA SER A 445 -22.26 18.15 -16.92
C SER A 445 -23.53 18.10 -16.08
N LEU A 446 -24.57 18.79 -16.53
CA LEU A 446 -25.90 18.78 -15.90
C LEU A 446 -26.43 17.33 -15.85
N SER A 447 -27.03 16.95 -14.73
CA SER A 447 -27.54 15.59 -14.52
C SER A 447 -28.60 15.21 -15.57
N LYS A 448 -28.77 13.91 -15.84
CA LYS A 448 -29.79 13.39 -16.79
C LYS A 448 -31.20 13.90 -16.47
N SER A 449 -31.51 14.18 -15.21
CA SER A 449 -32.78 14.79 -14.79
C SER A 449 -32.86 16.29 -15.12
N ALA A 450 -31.75 17.02 -15.02
CA ALA A 450 -31.66 18.43 -15.42
C ALA A 450 -31.80 18.60 -16.94
N LEU A 451 -31.15 17.75 -17.76
CA LEU A 451 -31.31 17.78 -19.22
C LEU A 451 -32.73 17.43 -19.67
N LYS A 452 -33.39 16.47 -19.00
CA LYS A 452 -34.78 16.10 -19.31
C LYS A 452 -35.77 17.23 -18.98
N ASN A 453 -35.54 17.93 -17.87
CA ASN A 453 -36.34 19.09 -17.48
C ASN A 453 -36.07 20.33 -18.35
N GLN A 454 -34.84 20.51 -18.82
CA GLN A 454 -34.48 21.56 -19.76
C GLN A 454 -35.12 21.33 -21.13
N ARG A 455 -34.99 20.13 -21.70
CA ARG A 455 -35.67 19.76 -22.95
C ARG A 455 -37.21 19.86 -22.85
N LYS A 456 -37.79 19.53 -21.70
CA LYS A 456 -39.23 19.67 -21.46
C LYS A 456 -39.67 21.14 -21.34
N ARG A 457 -38.80 22.02 -20.82
CA ARG A 457 -39.05 23.47 -20.79
C ARG A 457 -38.87 24.11 -22.16
N GLU A 458 -37.88 23.69 -22.94
CA GLU A 458 -37.64 24.18 -24.30
C GLU A 458 -38.75 23.73 -25.25
N ALA A 459 -39.21 22.47 -25.18
CA ALA A 459 -40.36 21.99 -25.95
C ALA A 459 -41.67 22.72 -25.59
N LYS A 460 -41.89 23.06 -24.31
CA LYS A 460 -43.03 23.91 -23.89
C LYS A 460 -42.91 25.36 -24.36
N LYS A 461 -41.69 25.86 -24.58
CA LYS A 461 -41.44 27.22 -25.08
C LYS A 461 -41.66 27.29 -26.60
N ALA A 462 -41.22 26.26 -27.33
CA ALA A 462 -41.45 26.12 -28.77
C ALA A 462 -42.96 25.94 -29.11
N ALA A 463 -43.68 25.09 -28.36
CA ALA A 463 -45.13 24.92 -28.55
C ALA A 463 -45.97 26.17 -28.21
N LYS A 464 -45.40 27.13 -27.45
CA LYS A 464 -46.03 28.43 -27.16
C LYS A 464 -45.69 29.51 -28.19
N GLN A 465 -44.72 29.26 -29.07
CA GLN A 465 -44.32 30.16 -30.15
C GLN A 465 -45.00 29.81 -31.48
N GLU A 466 -45.51 28.57 -31.65
CA GLU A 466 -46.28 28.15 -32.83
C GLU A 466 -47.79 28.44 -32.76
N ALA A 467 -48.30 28.94 -31.63
CA ALA A 467 -49.69 29.39 -31.50
C ALA A 467 -49.75 30.91 -31.41
N LYS A 468 -49.71 31.58 -32.57
CA LYS A 468 -50.10 32.99 -32.71
C LYS A 468 -51.27 33.08 -33.69
N PRO A 469 -52.42 33.65 -33.30
CA PRO A 469 -53.60 33.77 -34.16
C PRO A 469 -53.53 35.03 -35.04
N GLU A 470 -54.17 34.97 -36.20
CA GLU A 470 -54.41 36.09 -37.14
C GLU A 470 -55.94 36.35 -37.25
N PRO A 471 -56.40 37.49 -37.80
CA PRO A 471 -57.02 38.58 -37.02
C PRO A 471 -58.53 38.77 -37.31
N GLU A 472 -59.25 39.46 -36.42
CA GLU A 472 -60.61 40.00 -36.69
C GLU A 472 -60.61 41.53 -36.89
N PRO A 473 -61.52 42.08 -37.73
CA PRO A 473 -61.70 43.52 -37.95
C PRO A 473 -62.78 44.15 -37.03
N PRO A 474 -62.98 45.49 -37.04
CA PRO A 474 -63.28 46.27 -35.85
C PRO A 474 -64.73 46.75 -35.75
N THR A 475 -65.19 47.10 -34.53
CA THR A 475 -66.05 48.29 -34.23
C THR A 475 -66.27 48.45 -32.72
N ASP A 476 -66.09 49.68 -32.24
CA ASP A 476 -66.52 50.25 -30.94
C ASP A 476 -67.90 50.97 -31.11
N PRO A 477 -68.59 51.56 -30.10
CA PRO A 477 -68.27 51.69 -28.66
C PRO A 477 -69.48 51.50 -27.68
N ALA A 478 -69.17 51.65 -26.37
CA ALA A 478 -70.04 52.15 -25.27
C ALA A 478 -71.11 51.19 -24.69
N ALA A 479 -71.48 51.18 -23.40
CA ALA A 479 -70.98 51.75 -22.15
C ALA A 479 -71.82 51.18 -20.96
N VAL A 480 -71.27 51.22 -19.72
CA VAL A 480 -71.89 51.24 -18.35
C VAL A 480 -72.84 50.08 -17.92
N SER A 481 -72.91 49.56 -16.68
CA SER A 481 -72.42 49.98 -15.35
C SER A 481 -72.49 48.82 -14.32
N ASN A 482 -71.66 48.94 -13.26
CA ASN A 482 -71.86 48.57 -11.83
C ASN A 482 -72.11 47.10 -11.42
N SER A 483 -71.56 46.58 -10.32
CA SER A 483 -71.26 47.22 -9.02
C SER A 483 -70.17 46.48 -8.19
N GLN A 484 -69.32 47.30 -7.53
CA GLN A 484 -68.81 47.28 -6.13
C GLN A 484 -68.44 45.94 -5.45
N SER A 485 -67.38 45.77 -4.63
CA SER A 485 -66.59 46.70 -3.79
C SER A 485 -65.28 46.05 -3.29
N GLU A 486 -64.25 46.91 -3.14
CA GLU A 486 -63.17 47.07 -2.12
C GLU A 486 -63.04 46.08 -0.94
N ALA A 487 -61.90 45.90 -0.25
CA ALA A 487 -60.49 46.31 -0.35
C ALA A 487 -59.70 45.53 0.74
N SER A 488 -58.41 45.24 0.55
CA SER A 488 -57.38 45.26 1.63
C SER A 488 -56.00 44.87 1.09
N ILE A 489 -55.03 45.72 1.40
CA ILE A 489 -53.62 45.70 1.02
C ILE A 489 -52.83 44.79 1.98
N GLY A 490 -51.90 43.99 1.47
CA GLY A 490 -50.93 43.23 2.28
C GLY A 490 -49.98 42.38 1.42
N ASP A 491 -48.69 42.72 1.45
CA ASP A 491 -47.62 42.22 0.57
C ASP A 491 -47.27 40.71 0.78
N PRO A 492 -47.31 39.86 -0.28
CA PRO A 492 -47.12 38.40 -0.21
C PRO A 492 -45.70 37.93 0.15
N GLU A 493 -44.71 38.82 0.23
CA GLU A 493 -43.34 38.42 0.60
C GLU A 493 -43.15 38.15 2.09
N VAL A 494 -43.95 38.80 2.95
CA VAL A 494 -43.87 38.63 4.41
C VAL A 494 -44.47 37.29 4.85
N GLU A 495 -45.52 36.82 4.16
CA GLU A 495 -46.20 35.55 4.48
C GLU A 495 -45.34 34.31 4.15
N LYS A 496 -44.45 34.39 3.15
CA LYS A 496 -43.50 33.31 2.84
C LYS A 496 -42.38 33.18 3.87
N LYS A 497 -41.92 34.28 4.47
CA LYS A 497 -40.87 34.25 5.51
C LYS A 497 -41.37 33.65 6.82
N ILE A 498 -42.63 33.89 7.19
CA ILE A 498 -43.23 33.31 8.41
C ILE A 498 -43.48 31.80 8.26
N LYS A 499 -43.83 31.31 7.05
CA LYS A 499 -43.99 29.87 6.78
C LYS A 499 -42.66 29.09 6.82
N ASN A 500 -41.54 29.70 6.42
CA ASN A 500 -40.24 29.04 6.47
C ASN A 500 -39.64 28.95 7.88
N LEU A 501 -39.92 29.93 8.77
CA LEU A 501 -39.48 29.90 10.17
C LEU A 501 -40.22 28.84 11.03
N LYS A 502 -41.47 28.52 10.71
CA LYS A 502 -42.22 27.44 11.39
C LYS A 502 -41.79 26.02 10.98
N LYS A 503 -41.12 25.86 9.84
CA LYS A 503 -40.63 24.54 9.37
C LYS A 503 -39.28 24.13 9.97
N VAL A 504 -38.47 25.08 10.43
CA VAL A 504 -37.16 24.83 11.05
C VAL A 504 -37.27 24.43 12.53
N LYS A 505 -38.38 24.79 13.21
CA LYS A 505 -38.62 24.44 14.62
C LYS A 505 -39.26 23.06 14.87
N ALA A 506 -39.60 22.32 13.81
CA ALA A 506 -40.27 21.01 13.91
C ALA A 506 -39.37 19.81 13.49
N GLY A 507 -38.09 20.05 13.18
CA GLY A 507 -37.11 19.01 12.82
C GLY A 507 -36.07 18.72 13.90
N LEU A 508 -36.25 19.25 15.11
CA LEU A 508 -35.32 19.09 16.22
C LEU A 508 -36.02 18.42 17.42
N PHE A 509 -36.71 17.31 17.17
CA PHE A 509 -37.09 16.27 18.14
C PHE A 509 -37.64 15.09 17.32
N LEU A 510 -36.72 14.23 16.87
CA LEU A 510 -36.91 12.81 16.60
C LEU A 510 -35.53 12.18 16.36
#